data_AF-A0A7Y5Q3X5-F1
#
_entry.id   AF-A0A7Y5Q3X5-F1
#
_cell.length_a   1.000
_cell.length_b   1.000
_cell.length_c   1.000
_cell.angle_alpha   90.00
_cell.angle_beta   90.00
_cell.angle_gamma   90.00
#
_symmetry.space_group_name_H-M   'P 1'
#
loop_
_entity.id
_entity.type
_entity.pdbx_description
1 polymer ?
#
loop_
_entity_poly.entity_id
_entity_poly.type
_entity_poly.pdbx_seq_one_letter_code
_entity_poly.pdbx_strand_id
1 'polypeptide(L)' 'SPLHHWIAAQQGRVPLLPTAECALATMLISEGIYLSDRLGREVTRDEVLEHSASTAVSC' A
#
# COMPACT_ATOMS: atom_id res chain seq x y z
N SER A 1 -8.28 -20.31 -7.46
CA SER A 1 -8.21 -19.18 -8.41
C SER A 1 -8.63 -17.90 -7.70
N PRO A 2 -7.95 -16.76 -7.91
CA PRO A 2 -8.32 -15.47 -7.34
C PRO A 2 -9.78 -15.07 -7.63
N LEU A 3 -10.29 -15.39 -8.82
CA LEU A 3 -11.68 -15.11 -9.21
C LEU A 3 -12.69 -15.91 -8.38
N HIS A 4 -12.41 -17.18 -8.08
CA HIS A 4 -13.28 -18.00 -7.22
C HIS A 4 -13.35 -17.46 -5.79
N HIS A 5 -12.22 -16.99 -5.25
CA HIS A 5 -12.18 -16.37 -3.93
C HIS A 5 -12.98 -15.06 -3.91
N TRP A 6 -12.77 -14.21 -4.93
CA TRP A 6 -13.50 -12.94 -5.05
C TRP A 6 -15.02 -13.17 -5.10
N ILE A 7 -15.50 -14.10 -5.94
CA ILE A 7 -16.94 -14.45 -6.00
C ILE A 7 -17.45 -14.97 -4.65
N ALA A 8 -16.69 -15.83 -3.97
CA ALA A 8 -17.08 -16.37 -2.67
C ALA A 8 -17.17 -15.29 -1.58
N ALA A 9 -16.24 -14.33 -1.61
CA ALA A 9 -16.22 -13.22 -0.67
C ALA A 9 -17.40 -12.26 -0.88
N GLN A 10 -17.73 -11.94 -2.13
CA GLN A 10 -18.91 -11.12 -2.46
C GLN A 10 -20.24 -11.76 -2.03
N GLN A 11 -20.28 -13.10 -1.95
CA GLN A 11 -21.43 -13.86 -1.46
C GLN A 11 -21.42 -14.06 0.07
N GLY A 12 -20.44 -13.50 0.79
CA GLY A 12 -20.32 -13.63 2.25
C GLY A 12 -19.86 -15.01 2.74
N ARG A 13 -19.37 -15.89 1.85
CA ARG A 13 -18.95 -17.25 2.20
C ARG A 13 -17.56 -17.29 2.83
N VAL A 14 -16.71 -16.32 2.52
CA VAL A 14 -15.35 -16.15 3.02
C VAL A 14 -15.08 -14.65 3.21
N PRO A 15 -14.13 -14.24 4.08
CA PRO A 15 -13.74 -12.84 4.19
C PRO A 15 -13.06 -12.33 2.90
N LEU A 16 -13.09 -11.01 2.69
CA LEU A 16 -12.28 -10.36 1.66
C LEU A 16 -10.80 -10.47 2.01
N LEU A 17 -9.95 -10.57 0.98
CA LEU A 17 -8.51 -10.41 1.17
C LEU A 17 -8.21 -8.97 1.62
N PRO A 18 -7.16 -8.74 2.42
CA PRO A 18 -6.75 -7.41 2.89
C PRO A 18 -6.06 -6.61 1.77
N THR A 19 -6.73 -6.47 0.62
CA THR A 19 -6.14 -5.88 -0.58
C THR A 19 -5.80 -4.41 -0.40
N ALA A 20 -6.56 -3.66 0.40
CA ALA A 20 -6.27 -2.28 0.73
C ALA A 20 -4.92 -2.13 1.45
N GLU A 21 -4.64 -2.99 2.44
CA GLU A 21 -3.38 -3.00 3.18
C GLU A 21 -2.22 -3.39 2.26
N CYS A 22 -2.37 -4.46 1.46
CA CYS A 22 -1.34 -4.88 0.51
C CYS A 22 -1.05 -3.80 -0.54
N ALA A 23 -2.09 -3.13 -1.05
CA ALA A 23 -1.94 -2.05 -2.01
C ALA A 23 -1.21 -0.85 -1.38
N LEU A 24 -1.59 -0.45 -0.17
CA LEU A 24 -0.92 0.63 0.55
C LEU A 24 0.55 0.30 0.84
N ALA A 25 0.85 -0.91 1.32
CA ALA A 25 2.23 -1.36 1.54
C ALA A 25 3.06 -1.32 0.23
N THR A 26 2.45 -1.70 -0.89
CA THR A 26 3.08 -1.63 -2.21
C THR A 26 3.39 -0.18 -2.61
N MET A 27 2.45 0.74 -2.38
CA MET A 27 2.65 2.17 -2.64
C MET A 27 3.80 2.74 -1.81
N LEU A 28 3.88 2.40 -0.51
CA LEU A 28 4.97 2.82 0.37
C LEU A 28 6.33 2.28 -0.08
N ILE A 29 6.39 1.04 -0.57
CA ILE A 29 7.64 0.49 -1.16
C ILE A 29 8.06 1.30 -2.38
N SER A 30 7.12 1.62 -3.27
CA SER A 30 7.41 2.47 -4.44
C SER A 30 7.89 3.86 -4.04
N GLU A 31 7.26 4.51 -3.05
CA GLU A 31 7.70 5.80 -2.54
C GLU A 31 9.09 5.74 -1.92
N GLY A 32 9.41 4.68 -1.17
CA GLY A 32 10.75 4.46 -0.62
C GLY A 32 11.84 4.34 -1.68
N ILE A 33 11.55 3.68 -2.81
CA ILE A 33 12.48 3.61 -3.96
C ILE A 33 12.76 5.02 -4.50
N TYR A 34 11.72 5.84 -4.70
CA TYR A 34 11.90 7.21 -5.20
C TYR A 34 12.58 8.13 -4.20
N LEU A 35 12.31 7.97 -2.89
CA LEU A 35 12.96 8.74 -1.84
C LEU A 35 14.45 8.39 -1.75
N SER A 36 14.78 7.09 -1.80
CA SER A 36 16.15 6.61 -1.77
C SER A 36 16.97 7.13 -2.95
N ASP A 37 16.41 7.08 -4.16
CA ASP A 37 17.03 7.64 -5.38
C ASP A 37 17.30 9.13 -5.23
N ARG A 38 16.31 9.89 -4.74
CA ARG A 38 16.43 11.34 -4.52
C ARG A 38 17.51 11.69 -3.49
N LEU A 39 17.66 10.90 -2.44
CA LEU A 39 18.61 11.16 -1.34
C LEU A 39 19.99 10.53 -1.59
N GLY A 40 20.13 9.63 -2.56
CA GLY A 40 21.39 8.93 -2.85
C GLY A 40 21.85 7.99 -1.74
N ARG A 41 20.92 7.49 -0.90
CA ARG A 41 21.21 6.57 0.21
C ARG A 41 20.02 5.68 0.53
N GLU A 42 20.26 4.63 1.32
CA GLU A 42 19.19 3.83 1.89
C GLU A 42 18.28 4.66 2.82
N VAL A 43 17.00 4.27 2.88
CA VAL A 43 15.97 4.92 3.69
C VAL A 43 15.24 3.88 4.52
N THR A 44 14.81 4.29 5.71
CA THR A 44 14.02 3.46 6.62
C THR A 44 12.52 3.59 6.34
N ARG A 45 11.74 2.62 6.82
CA ARG A 45 10.27 2.67 6.72
C ARG A 45 9.69 3.94 7.35
N ASP A 46 10.23 4.36 8.50
CA ASP A 46 9.70 5.50 9.25
C ASP A 46 9.97 6.83 8.50
N GLU A 47 11.14 6.97 7.84
CA GLU A 47 11.40 8.08 6.92
C GLU A 47 10.40 8.11 5.76
N VAL A 48 10.09 6.96 5.15
CA VAL A 48 9.09 6.90 4.07
C VAL A 48 7.73 7.37 4.59
N LEU A 49 7.28 6.87 5.74
CA LEU A 49 5.98 7.25 6.32
C LEU A 49 5.89 8.75 6.64
N GLU A 50 6.96 9.37 7.13
CA GLU A 50 7.01 10.81 7.40
C GLU A 50 6.87 11.64 6.12
N HIS A 51 7.37 11.12 4.99
CA HIS A 51 7.29 11.77 3.68
C HIS A 51 6.01 11.43 2.88
N SER A 52 5.28 10.36 3.23
CA SER A 52 4.05 9.90 2.56
C SER A 52 2.78 10.63 3.04
N ALA A 53 2.73 11.96 2.88
CA ALA A 53 1.57 12.76 3.26
C ALA A 53 0.45 12.73 2.20
N SER A 54 -0.76 12.32 2.59
CA SER A 54 -1.94 12.34 1.71
C SER A 54 -2.39 13.78 1.43
N THR A 55 -2.51 14.11 0.15
CA THR A 55 -3.02 15.41 -0.33
C THR A 55 -4.49 15.35 -0.76
N ALA A 56 -5.12 14.17 -0.64
CA ALA A 56 -6.46 13.91 -1.17
C ALA A 56 -7.58 14.62 -0.39
N VAL A 57 -7.32 15.04 0.85
CA VAL A 57 -8.28 15.77 1.70
C VAL A 57 -7.58 17.01 2.23
N SER A 58 -8.07 18.19 1.86
CA SER A 58 -7.74 19.43 2.56
C SER A 58 -8.73 19.58 3.72
N CYS A 59 -8.24 19.52 4.95
CA CYS A 59 -9.02 19.85 6.15
C CYS A 59 -9.05 21.36 6.36
#